data_AF-J9DPG9-F1
#
_entry.id   AF-J9DPG9-F1
#
_cell.length_a   1.000
_cell.length_b   1.000
_cell.length_c   1.000
_cell.angle_alpha   90.00
_cell.angle_beta   90.00
_cell.angle_gamma   90.00
#
_symmetry.space_group_name_H-M   'P 1'
#
loop_
_entity.id
_entity.type
_entity.pdbx_description
1 polymer ?
#
loop_
_entity_poly.entity_id
_entity_poly.type
_entity_poly.pdbx_seq_one_letter_code
_entity_poly.pdbx_strand_id
1 'polypeptide(L)'
;IILFKNAFTPHQSLEDFDDIYVVMELMNYNLSQVIKQLKLDNKNLSYFTYQMIVAIKYMHRSGIIHRDLKPSNIVINDKCI
;
A
#
# COMPACT_ATOMS: atom_id res chain seq x y z
N ILE A 1 4.67 -4.23 -3.05
CA ILE A 1 4.81 -2.79 -3.33
C ILE A 1 3.78 -2.48 -4.40
N ILE A 2 2.93 -1.48 -4.17
CA ILE A 2 1.92 -1.07 -5.14
C ILE A 2 2.61 -0.41 -6.32
N LEU A 3 2.23 -0.77 -7.55
CA LEU A 3 2.70 -0.09 -8.74
C LEU A 3 1.83 1.12 -9.07
N PHE A 4 2.44 2.30 -9.11
CA PHE A 4 1.85 3.49 -9.71
C PHE A 4 1.76 3.27 -11.22
N LYS A 5 0.55 3.32 -11.78
CA LYS A 5 0.31 3.07 -13.20
C LYS A 5 0.14 4.37 -13.98
N ASN A 6 -0.62 5.31 -13.44
CA ASN A 6 -0.87 6.60 -14.07
C ASN A 6 -1.34 7.63 -13.03
N ALA A 7 -1.24 8.92 -13.38
CA ALA A 7 -2.00 9.97 -12.71
C ALA A 7 -2.53 10.95 -13.75
N PHE A 8 -3.77 11.41 -13.56
CA PHE A 8 -4.38 12.39 -14.43
C PHE A 8 -5.24 13.36 -13.65
N THR A 9 -5.52 14.48 -14.28
CA THR A 9 -6.46 15.50 -13.82
C THR A 9 -7.33 15.92 -15.01
N PRO A 10 -8.62 16.21 -14.80
CA PRO A 10 -9.46 16.80 -15.85
C PRO A 10 -9.17 18.30 -16.03
N HIS A 11 -8.47 18.92 -15.08
CA HIS A 11 -8.22 20.36 -15.07
C HIS A 11 -7.16 20.76 -16.10
N GLN A 12 -7.40 21.87 -16.80
CA GLN A 12 -6.57 22.31 -17.92
C GLN A 12 -5.51 23.35 -17.53
N SER A 13 -5.66 23.96 -16.35
CA SER A 13 -4.72 24.94 -15.82
C SER A 13 -4.39 24.64 -14.35
N LEU A 14 -3.32 25.28 -13.86
CA LEU A 14 -2.94 25.20 -12.45
C LEU A 14 -3.84 26.04 -11.55
N GLU A 15 -4.49 27.08 -12.09
CA GLU A 15 -5.41 27.92 -11.30
C GLU A 15 -6.63 27.13 -10.81
N ASP A 16 -7.08 26.14 -11.58
CA ASP A 16 -8.25 25.32 -11.29
C ASP A 16 -7.88 23.88 -10.87
N PHE A 17 -6.64 23.64 -10.46
CA PHE A 17 -6.16 22.30 -10.11
C PHE A 17 -6.65 21.87 -8.72
N ASP A 18 -7.86 21.32 -8.67
CA ASP A 18 -8.47 20.87 -7.41
C ASP A 18 -8.18 19.39 -7.13
N ASP A 19 -8.22 18.55 -8.16
CA ASP A 19 -8.15 17.09 -7.99
C ASP A 19 -7.06 16.41 -8.85
N ILE A 20 -6.48 15.36 -8.28
CA ILE A 20 -5.61 14.40 -8.96
C ILE A 20 -6.14 12.97 -8.77
N TYR A 21 -6.26 12.25 -9.88
CA TYR A 21 -6.67 10.85 -9.87
C TYR A 21 -5.45 9.98 -10.07
N VAL A 22 -5.14 9.15 -9.07
CA VAL A 22 -4.02 8.20 -9.13
C VAL A 22 -4.54 6.81 -9.48
N VAL A 23 -4.04 6.25 -10.58
CA VAL A 23 -4.35 4.90 -11.02
C VAL A 23 -3.27 3.94 -10.53
N MET A 24 -3.70 2.91 -9.80
CA MET A 24 -2.84 1.86 -9.27
C MET A 24 -3.49 0.48 -9.45
N GLU A 25 -2.77 -0.58 -9.10
CA GLU A 25 -3.39 -1.90 -8.99
C GLU A 25 -4.44 -1.93 -7.87
N LEU A 26 -5.55 -2.63 -8.13
CA LEU A 26 -6.58 -2.84 -7.13
C LEU A 26 -6.07 -3.83 -6.08
N MET A 27 -6.21 -3.46 -4.82
CA MET A 27 -5.87 -4.30 -3.68
C MET A 27 -7.15 -4.54 -2.88
N ASN A 28 -7.46 -5.81 -2.65
CA ASN A 28 -8.77 -6.21 -2.14
C ASN A 28 -8.94 -5.93 -0.65
N TYR A 29 -7.83 -5.91 0.09
CA TYR A 29 -7.84 -5.76 1.53
C TYR A 29 -6.71 -4.85 2.01
N ASN A 30 -6.85 -4.37 3.24
CA ASN A 30 -5.73 -3.89 4.04
C ASN A 30 -5.45 -4.83 5.23
N LEU A 31 -4.26 -4.71 5.80
CA LEU A 31 -3.83 -5.56 6.90
C LEU A 31 -4.73 -5.39 8.14
N SER A 32 -5.31 -4.20 8.37
CA SER A 32 -6.28 -4.01 9.46
C SER A 32 -7.55 -4.86 9.27
N GLN A 33 -8.01 -5.09 8.05
CA GLN A 33 -9.16 -5.96 7.77
C GLN A 33 -8.76 -7.42 7.94
N VAL A 34 -7.61 -7.81 7.39
CA VAL A 34 -7.08 -9.18 7.46
C VAL A 34 -6.90 -9.64 8.91
N ILE A 35 -6.28 -8.82 9.78
CA ILE A 35 -6.08 -9.17 11.20
C ILE A 35 -7.41 -9.35 11.94
N LYS A 36 -8.45 -8.60 11.57
CA LYS A 36 -9.77 -8.67 12.23
C LYS A 36 -10.61 -9.85 11.76
N GLN A 37 -10.50 -10.20 10.48
CA GLN A 37 -11.39 -11.18 9.84
C GLN A 37 -10.79 -12.58 9.76
N LEU A 38 -9.47 -12.69 9.70
CA LEU A 38 -8.77 -13.96 9.51
C LEU A 38 -8.02 -14.36 10.78
N LYS A 39 -8.10 -15.66 11.13
CA LYS A 39 -7.18 -16.25 12.10
C LYS A 39 -5.82 -16.42 11.43
N LEU A 40 -4.91 -15.50 11.73
CA LEU A 40 -3.53 -15.58 11.26
C LEU A 40 -2.76 -16.61 12.07
N ASP A 41 -2.23 -17.62 11.39
CA ASP A 41 -1.26 -18.54 11.98
C ASP A 41 0.15 -17.91 12.00
N ASN A 42 1.09 -18.58 12.68
CA ASN A 42 2.47 -18.09 12.78
C ASN A 42 3.15 -17.97 11.40
N LYS A 43 2.76 -18.80 10.43
CA LYS A 43 3.32 -18.78 9.08
C LYS A 43 2.91 -17.51 8.34
N ASN A 44 1.62 -17.18 8.33
CA ASN A 44 1.10 -15.97 7.70
C ASN A 44 1.60 -14.72 8.39
N LEU A 45 1.68 -14.73 9.73
CA LEU A 45 2.25 -13.61 10.49
C LEU A 45 3.72 -13.35 10.11
N SER A 46 4.52 -14.43 10.01
CA SER A 46 5.92 -14.33 9.58
C SER A 46 6.04 -13.81 8.14
N TYR A 47 5.19 -14.30 7.24
CA TYR A 47 5.14 -13.85 5.85
C TYR A 47 4.82 -12.35 5.73
N PHE A 48 3.76 -11.86 6.39
CA PHE A 48 3.40 -10.43 6.35
C PHE A 48 4.50 -9.56 6.95
N THR A 49 5.08 -9.98 8.09
CA THR A 49 6.19 -9.28 8.74
C THR A 49 7.39 -9.17 7.81
N TYR A 50 7.77 -10.27 7.17
CA TYR A 50 8.87 -10.28 6.20
C TYR A 50 8.62 -9.32 5.03
N GLN A 51 7.43 -9.36 4.43
CA GLN A 51 7.09 -8.48 3.30
C GLN A 51 7.10 -7.00 3.71
N MET A 52 6.61 -6.66 4.91
CA MET A 52 6.68 -5.31 5.45
C MET A 52 8.12 -4.82 5.59
N ILE A 53 9.01 -5.64 6.16
CA ILE A 53 10.43 -5.29 6.33
C ILE A 53 11.10 -5.09 4.97
N VAL A 54 10.81 -5.94 3.98
CA VAL A 54 11.33 -5.79 2.62
C VAL A 54 10.87 -4.47 1.99
N ALA A 55 9.60 -4.10 2.12
CA ALA A 55 9.07 -2.84 1.60
C ALA A 55 9.69 -1.62 2.29
N ILE A 56 9.85 -1.66 3.62
CA ILE A 56 10.50 -0.60 4.40
C ILE A 56 11.97 -0.46 3.98
N LYS A 57 12.70 -1.58 3.87
CA LYS A 57 14.09 -1.60 3.39
C LYS A 57 14.21 -0.99 2.00
N TYR A 58 13.27 -1.28 1.10
CA TYR A 58 13.23 -0.70 -0.23
C TYR A 58 13.09 0.84 -0.18
N MET A 59 12.13 1.37 0.58
CA MET A 59 11.95 2.81 0.74
C MET A 59 13.18 3.48 1.37
N HIS A 60 13.71 2.89 2.45
CA HIS A 60 14.86 3.42 3.18
C HIS A 60 16.14 3.46 2.33
N ARG A 61 16.33 2.49 1.43
CA ARG A 61 17.45 2.50 0.47
C ARG A 61 17.42 3.71 -0.47
N SER A 62 16.25 4.26 -0.74
CA SER A 62 16.07 5.48 -1.53
C SER A 62 15.98 6.76 -0.67
N GLY A 63 16.28 6.67 0.63
CA GLY A 63 16.19 7.81 1.55
C GLY A 63 14.76 8.23 1.91
N ILE A 64 13.76 7.41 1.59
CA ILE A 64 12.34 7.71 1.85
C ILE A 64 11.93 7.10 3.18
N ILE A 65 11.36 7.92 4.07
CA ILE A 65 10.73 7.47 5.31
C ILE A 65 9.22 7.54 5.12
N HIS A 66 8.50 6.43 5.36
CA HIS A 66 7.04 6.39 5.16
C HIS A 66 6.27 7.33 6.11
N ARG A 67 6.75 7.51 7.34
CA ARG A 67 6.20 8.38 8.43
C ARG A 67 4.82 8.00 8.99
N ASP A 68 3.95 7.33 8.22
CA ASP A 68 2.62 6.89 8.68
C ASP A 68 2.43 5.37 8.49
N LEU A 69 3.36 4.57 9.02
CA LEU A 69 3.26 3.12 8.90
C LEU A 69 2.24 2.58 9.92
N LYS A 70 1.12 2.07 9.41
CA LYS A 70 0.05 1.46 10.21
C LYS A 70 -0.70 0.40 9.40
N PRO A 71 -1.42 -0.55 10.04
CA PRO A 71 -2.08 -1.66 9.33
C PRO A 71 -3.06 -1.24 8.23
N SER A 72 -3.73 -0.09 8.34
CA SER A 72 -4.63 0.40 7.28
C SER A 72 -3.92 0.85 6.00
N ASN A 73 -2.62 1.16 6.08
CA ASN A 73 -1.81 1.61 4.94
C ASN A 73 -1.03 0.45 4.29
N ILE A 74 -1.19 -0.78 4.80
CA ILE A 74 -0.59 -1.97 4.23
C ILE A 74 -1.69 -2.71 3.48
N VAL A 75 -1.59 -2.70 2.17
CA VAL A 75 -2.60 -3.30 1.28
C VAL A 75 -2.20 -4.72 0.87
N ILE A 76 -3.19 -5.58 0.67
CA ILE A 76 -3.06 -7.02 0.42
C ILE A 76 -3.98 -7.39 -0.75
N ASN A 77 -3.48 -8.23 -1.65
CA ASN A 77 -4.25 -8.80 -2.76
C ASN A 77 -4.56 -10.29 -2.49
N ASP A 78 -5.43 -10.87 -3.32
CA ASP A 78 -5.88 -12.27 -3.16
C ASP A 78 -4.77 -13.31 -3.30
N LYS A 79 -3.57 -12.94 -3.80
CA LYS A 79 -2.45 -13.88 -3.96
C LYS A 79 -1.75 -14.21 -2.63
N CYS A 80 -2.06 -13.46 -1.57
CA CYS A 80 -1.42 -13.56 -0.26
C CYS A 80 -2.33 -14.14 0.83
N ILE A 81 -3.57 -14.48 0.50
CA ILE A 81 -4.56 -15.17 1.36
C ILE A 81 -4.71 -16.59 0.82
#